data_AF-A0A260RJT1-F1
#
_entry.id   AF-A0A260RJT1-F1
#
_cell.length_a   1.000
_cell.length_b   1.000
_cell.length_c   1.000
_cell.angle_alpha   90.00
_cell.angle_beta   90.00
_cell.angle_gamma   90.00
#
_symmetry.space_group_name_H-M   'P 1'
#
loop_
_entity.id
_entity.type
_entity.pdbx_description
1 polymer ?
#
loop_
_entity_poly.entity_id
_entity_poly.type
_entity_poly.pdbx_seq_one_letter_code
_entity_poly.pdbx_strand_id
1 'polypeptide(L)'
;MTAPQAEQEELVPSRFTWRYLDAEQARALWSELIDWTTWLRERYELGTKIPPCWYRHDPVVEELSALMAAWTDAYYRGDGYRDDLTAWHTQWFRPLLARIRDISDFDSCTHNRCAHRPLPSATLAGVEEFVDAIVDARPEPSPTPPAPVVDVTAAEEVRTISADDMDMAIDSGLAEPLDPADPASPIFFENQHWTFNARMKSWTPRWN
;
A
#
# COMPACT_ATOMS: atom_id res chain seq x y z
N MET A 1 -13.10 32.40 12.06
CA MET A 1 -12.00 31.48 11.69
C MET A 1 -12.61 30.36 10.88
N THR A 2 -12.54 30.47 9.56
CA THR A 2 -13.06 29.46 8.61
C THR A 2 -12.09 28.29 8.58
N ALA A 3 -12.57 27.08 8.81
CA ALA A 3 -11.75 25.86 8.68
C ALA A 3 -11.19 25.75 7.26
N PRO A 4 -9.94 25.27 7.07
CA PRO A 4 -9.40 25.06 5.74
C PRO A 4 -10.23 23.98 5.06
N GLN A 5 -10.89 24.35 3.95
CA GLN A 5 -11.54 23.40 3.06
C GLN A 5 -10.44 22.51 2.47
N ALA A 6 -10.51 21.20 2.73
CA ALA A 6 -9.64 20.25 2.04
C ALA A 6 -9.88 20.41 0.53
N GLU A 7 -8.83 20.78 -0.22
CA GLU A 7 -8.85 20.72 -1.68
C GLU A 7 -9.11 19.27 -2.07
N GLN A 8 -10.28 19.01 -2.64
CA GLN A 8 -10.60 17.72 -3.20
C GLN A 8 -9.85 17.62 -4.52
N GLU A 9 -8.81 16.80 -4.55
CA GLU A 9 -8.05 16.52 -5.77
C GLU A 9 -8.98 15.83 -6.79
N GLU A 10 -9.12 16.43 -7.97
CA GLU A 10 -10.00 15.92 -9.02
C GLU A 10 -9.44 14.60 -9.57
N LEU A 11 -10.24 13.53 -9.52
CA LEU A 11 -9.85 12.23 -10.03
C LEU A 11 -9.91 12.21 -11.55
N VAL A 12 -8.75 12.13 -12.21
CA VAL A 12 -8.64 12.03 -13.67
C VAL A 12 -8.34 10.59 -14.09
N PRO A 13 -9.05 10.02 -15.09
CA PRO A 13 -8.75 8.69 -15.60
C PRO A 13 -7.32 8.57 -16.13
N SER A 14 -6.68 7.43 -15.85
CA SER A 14 -5.36 7.10 -16.41
C SER A 14 -5.45 6.90 -17.94
N ARG A 15 -4.35 7.13 -18.66
CA ARG A 15 -4.23 6.87 -20.11
C ARG A 15 -4.47 5.41 -20.51
N PHE A 16 -4.44 4.49 -19.54
CA PHE A 16 -4.73 3.06 -19.74
C PHE A 16 -6.23 2.74 -19.63
N THR A 17 -7.09 3.73 -19.36
CA THR A 17 -8.53 3.51 -19.15
C THR A 17 -9.26 3.44 -20.49
N TRP A 18 -9.23 2.27 -21.15
CA TRP A 18 -9.81 2.02 -22.47
C TRP A 18 -11.22 2.58 -22.66
N ARG A 19 -12.06 2.48 -21.62
CA ARG A 19 -13.45 2.98 -21.60
C ARG A 19 -13.60 4.44 -22.01
N TYR A 20 -12.61 5.29 -21.75
CA TYR A 20 -12.71 6.74 -21.96
C TYR A 20 -11.79 7.26 -23.06
N LEU A 21 -11.10 6.38 -23.78
CA LEU A 21 -10.19 6.79 -24.85
C LEU A 21 -10.98 7.20 -26.09
N ASP A 22 -10.55 8.31 -26.70
CA ASP A 22 -10.94 8.61 -28.08
C ASP A 22 -10.21 7.69 -29.08
N ALA A 23 -10.55 7.82 -30.36
CA ALA A 23 -10.01 6.97 -31.42
C ALA A 23 -8.50 7.16 -31.66
N GLU A 24 -7.93 8.32 -31.36
CA GLU A 24 -6.51 8.60 -31.51
C GLU A 24 -5.73 8.00 -30.34
N GLN A 25 -6.19 8.27 -29.12
CA GLN A 25 -5.63 7.73 -27.87
C GLN A 25 -5.66 6.21 -27.86
N ALA A 26 -6.79 5.60 -28.25
CA ALA A 26 -6.92 4.15 -28.32
C ALA A 26 -5.94 3.55 -29.35
N ARG A 27 -5.71 4.21 -30.49
CA ARG A 27 -4.76 3.73 -31.51
C ARG A 27 -3.32 3.79 -30.99
N ALA A 28 -2.95 4.87 -30.31
CA ALA A 28 -1.63 5.00 -29.69
C ALA A 28 -1.41 3.89 -28.65
N LEU A 29 -2.36 3.71 -27.72
CA LEU A 29 -2.27 2.67 -26.69
C LEU A 29 -2.25 1.26 -27.28
N TRP A 30 -3.02 0.98 -28.34
CA TRP A 30 -2.96 -0.31 -29.04
C TRP A 30 -1.57 -0.58 -29.61
N SER A 31 -0.93 0.42 -30.22
CA SER A 31 0.42 0.27 -30.78
C SER A 31 1.44 -0.08 -29.68
N GLU A 32 1.40 0.64 -28.55
CA GLU A 32 2.27 0.36 -27.40
C GLU A 32 2.03 -1.03 -26.83
N LEU A 33 0.76 -1.40 -26.62
CA LEU A 33 0.38 -2.67 -26.01
C LEU A 33 0.78 -3.86 -26.91
N ILE A 34 0.63 -3.74 -28.22
CA ILE A 34 1.02 -4.78 -29.17
C ILE A 34 2.53 -5.00 -29.15
N ASP A 35 3.32 -3.92 -29.20
CA ASP A 35 4.77 -3.98 -29.15
C ASP A 35 5.26 -4.61 -27.84
N TRP A 36 4.78 -4.08 -26.71
CA TRP A 36 5.14 -4.57 -25.39
C TRP A 36 4.72 -6.03 -25.16
N THR A 37 3.50 -6.41 -25.57
CA THR A 37 3.02 -7.79 -25.43
C THR A 37 3.81 -8.74 -26.34
N THR A 38 4.26 -8.30 -27.52
CA THR A 38 5.12 -9.09 -28.39
C THR A 38 6.46 -9.37 -27.71
N TRP A 39 7.12 -8.32 -27.20
CA TRP A 39 8.34 -8.45 -26.43
C TRP A 39 8.17 -9.36 -25.20
N LEU A 40 7.08 -9.19 -24.43
CA LEU A 40 6.81 -10.00 -23.25
C LEU A 40 6.65 -11.49 -23.60
N ARG A 41 5.87 -11.77 -24.66
CA ARG A 41 5.61 -13.14 -25.12
C ARG A 41 6.88 -13.85 -25.56
N GLU A 42 7.77 -13.14 -26.25
CA GLU A 42 9.06 -13.67 -26.69
C GLU A 42 10.03 -13.83 -25.52
N ARG A 43 10.18 -12.80 -24.68
CA ARG A 43 11.16 -12.77 -23.59
C ARG A 43 10.93 -13.82 -22.52
N TYR A 44 9.66 -14.13 -22.25
CA TYR A 44 9.22 -15.08 -21.22
C TYR A 44 8.62 -16.37 -21.80
N GLU A 45 8.76 -16.60 -23.12
CA GLU A 45 8.31 -17.83 -23.81
C GLU A 45 6.82 -18.15 -23.60
N LEU A 46 5.96 -17.12 -23.57
CA LEU A 46 4.56 -17.23 -23.14
C LEU A 46 3.58 -17.65 -24.25
N GLY A 47 4.05 -18.18 -25.38
CA GLY A 47 3.20 -18.50 -26.52
C GLY A 47 2.02 -19.44 -26.22
N THR A 48 2.15 -20.30 -25.20
CA THR A 48 1.11 -21.22 -24.75
C THR A 48 0.16 -20.61 -23.70
N LYS A 49 0.63 -19.59 -22.96
CA LYS A 49 -0.14 -18.90 -21.92
C LYS A 49 -0.91 -17.71 -22.51
N ILE A 50 -0.29 -16.98 -23.42
CA ILE A 50 -0.83 -15.82 -24.13
C ILE A 50 -0.87 -16.16 -25.63
N PRO A 51 -1.98 -16.70 -26.14
CA PRO A 51 -2.07 -17.14 -27.53
C PRO A 51 -2.05 -15.95 -28.50
N PRO A 52 -1.75 -16.18 -29.80
CA PRO A 52 -1.69 -15.10 -30.81
C PRO A 52 -2.98 -14.28 -30.94
N CYS A 53 -4.12 -14.83 -30.52
CA CYS A 53 -5.41 -14.15 -30.56
C CYS A 53 -5.72 -13.29 -29.34
N TRP A 54 -4.79 -13.10 -28.38
CA TRP A 54 -5.02 -12.38 -27.12
C TRP A 54 -5.76 -11.05 -27.28
N TYR A 55 -5.46 -10.29 -28.34
CA TYR A 55 -6.05 -8.97 -28.62
C TYR A 55 -7.56 -9.00 -28.91
N ARG A 56 -8.13 -10.20 -29.10
CA ARG A 56 -9.57 -10.41 -29.31
C ARG A 56 -10.33 -10.67 -28.01
N HIS A 57 -9.64 -10.69 -26.87
CA HIS A 57 -10.20 -11.05 -25.57
C HIS A 57 -10.14 -9.82 -24.66
N ASP A 58 -11.21 -9.05 -24.60
CA ASP A 58 -11.23 -7.74 -23.92
C ASP A 58 -10.72 -7.77 -22.46
N PRO A 59 -11.08 -8.76 -21.60
CA PRO A 59 -10.51 -8.84 -20.25
C PRO A 59 -8.99 -9.02 -20.23
N VAL A 60 -8.43 -9.69 -21.24
CA VAL A 60 -6.99 -9.91 -21.37
C VAL A 60 -6.30 -8.62 -21.81
N VAL A 61 -6.93 -7.82 -22.66
CA VAL A 61 -6.43 -6.49 -23.06
C VAL A 61 -6.31 -5.58 -21.85
N GLU A 62 -7.33 -5.53 -20.99
CA GLU A 62 -7.31 -4.76 -19.74
C GLU A 62 -6.19 -5.22 -18.79
N GLU A 63 -6.08 -6.53 -18.55
CA GLU A 63 -5.08 -7.12 -17.65
C GLU A 63 -3.64 -6.92 -18.16
N LEU A 64 -3.40 -7.08 -19.46
CA LEU A 64 -2.09 -6.80 -20.05
C LEU A 64 -1.75 -5.30 -20.03
N SER A 65 -2.75 -4.42 -20.19
CA SER A 65 -2.54 -2.98 -20.09
C SER A 65 -2.12 -2.57 -18.67
N ALA A 66 -2.80 -3.12 -17.65
CA ALA A 66 -2.43 -2.88 -16.25
C ALA A 66 -1.03 -3.43 -15.92
N LEU A 67 -0.70 -4.62 -16.41
CA LEU A 67 0.62 -5.21 -16.21
C LEU A 67 1.73 -4.42 -16.90
N MET A 68 1.47 -3.92 -18.11
CA MET A 68 2.36 -3.02 -18.85
C MET A 68 2.56 -1.72 -18.07
N ALA A 69 1.50 -1.11 -17.56
CA ALA A 69 1.59 0.10 -16.74
C ALA A 69 2.47 -0.10 -15.49
N ALA A 70 2.26 -1.21 -14.76
CA ALA A 70 3.08 -1.56 -13.60
C ALA A 70 4.55 -1.85 -13.98
N TRP A 71 4.78 -2.45 -15.16
CA TRP A 71 6.12 -2.67 -15.69
C TRP A 71 6.81 -1.34 -15.99
N THR A 72 6.13 -0.46 -16.73
CA THR A 72 6.65 0.88 -17.05
C THR A 72 6.98 1.65 -15.78
N ASP A 73 6.11 1.61 -14.77
CA ASP A 73 6.33 2.28 -13.50
C ASP A 73 7.59 1.77 -12.78
N ALA A 74 7.79 0.45 -12.72
CA ALA A 74 8.97 -0.12 -12.06
C ALA A 74 10.28 0.15 -12.84
N TYR A 75 10.23 0.11 -14.17
CA TYR A 75 11.42 0.11 -15.04
C TYR A 75 11.84 1.51 -15.55
N TYR A 76 10.96 2.51 -15.56
CA TYR A 76 11.27 3.87 -16.08
C TYR A 76 11.57 4.89 -14.98
N ARG A 77 12.41 4.52 -14.00
CA ARG A 77 12.73 5.35 -12.83
C ARG A 77 14.22 5.40 -12.47
N GLY A 78 15.11 5.10 -13.43
CA GLY A 78 16.56 5.17 -13.28
C GLY A 78 17.19 3.96 -12.55
N ASP A 79 18.51 3.98 -12.39
CA ASP A 79 19.33 2.80 -12.01
C ASP A 79 19.53 2.61 -10.49
N GLY A 80 18.92 3.45 -9.67
CA GLY A 80 19.03 3.33 -8.20
C GLY A 80 18.41 2.03 -7.69
N TYR A 81 18.97 1.46 -6.63
CA TYR A 81 18.40 0.27 -5.98
C TYR A 81 16.95 0.52 -5.55
N ARG A 82 16.10 -0.47 -5.82
CA ARG A 82 14.65 -0.47 -5.62
C ARG A 82 14.14 -1.90 -5.70
N ASP A 83 13.08 -2.19 -4.97
CA ASP A 83 12.48 -3.52 -4.89
C ASP A 83 11.34 -3.73 -5.90
N ASP A 84 10.80 -2.66 -6.49
CA ASP A 84 9.68 -2.67 -7.42
C ASP A 84 9.92 -3.51 -8.69
N LEU A 85 11.16 -3.66 -9.18
CA LEU A 85 11.49 -4.61 -10.26
C LEU A 85 11.20 -6.07 -9.86
N THR A 86 11.52 -6.43 -8.61
CA THR A 86 11.26 -7.77 -8.06
C THR A 86 9.79 -7.91 -7.68
N ALA A 87 9.19 -6.86 -7.13
CA ALA A 87 7.77 -6.80 -6.81
C ALA A 87 6.92 -6.99 -8.08
N TRP A 88 7.30 -6.41 -9.21
CA TRP A 88 6.59 -6.59 -10.48
C TRP A 88 6.45 -8.06 -10.87
N HIS A 89 7.54 -8.82 -10.75
CA HIS A 89 7.53 -10.24 -11.03
C HIS A 89 6.65 -11.05 -10.06
N THR A 90 6.73 -10.73 -8.78
CA THR A 90 6.15 -11.55 -7.70
C THR A 90 4.70 -11.20 -7.40
N GLN A 91 4.34 -9.93 -7.45
CA GLN A 91 3.02 -9.40 -7.08
C GLN A 91 2.09 -9.24 -8.28
N TRP A 92 2.61 -8.94 -9.48
CA TRP A 92 1.77 -8.63 -10.65
C TRP A 92 1.87 -9.69 -11.75
N PHE A 93 3.07 -9.94 -12.26
CA PHE A 93 3.31 -10.82 -13.41
C PHE A 93 2.93 -12.28 -13.12
N ARG A 94 3.46 -12.88 -12.05
CA ARG A 94 3.18 -14.28 -11.70
C ARG A 94 1.70 -14.52 -11.41
N PRO A 95 1.02 -13.71 -10.57
CA PRO A 95 -0.41 -13.88 -10.33
C PRO A 95 -1.27 -13.70 -11.58
N LEU A 96 -0.90 -12.78 -12.48
CA LEU A 96 -1.62 -12.62 -13.76
C LEU A 96 -1.46 -13.88 -14.62
N LEU A 97 -0.25 -14.37 -14.82
CA LEU A 97 -0.03 -15.58 -15.64
C LEU A 97 -0.69 -16.83 -15.07
N ALA A 98 -0.87 -16.89 -13.75
CA ALA A 98 -1.59 -18.00 -13.11
C ALA A 98 -3.08 -18.01 -13.51
N ARG A 99 -3.71 -16.83 -13.65
CA ARG A 99 -5.16 -16.70 -13.89
C ARG A 99 -5.56 -16.30 -15.31
N ILE A 100 -4.62 -15.87 -16.16
CA ILE A 100 -4.94 -15.26 -17.48
C ILE A 100 -5.76 -16.17 -18.40
N ARG A 101 -5.68 -17.49 -18.18
CA ARG A 101 -6.49 -18.47 -18.91
C ARG A 101 -7.87 -18.72 -18.31
N ASP A 102 -8.11 -18.29 -17.08
CA ASP A 102 -9.39 -18.45 -16.39
C ASP A 102 -10.29 -17.22 -16.65
N ILE A 103 -9.68 -16.04 -16.81
CA ILE A 103 -10.41 -14.80 -17.13
C ILE A 103 -10.96 -14.75 -18.56
N SER A 104 -10.52 -15.67 -19.42
CA SER A 104 -10.97 -15.74 -20.80
C SER A 104 -10.96 -17.17 -21.32
N ASP A 105 -11.98 -17.54 -22.10
CA ASP A 105 -12.05 -18.88 -22.70
C ASP A 105 -11.02 -19.03 -23.85
N PHE A 106 -9.78 -19.31 -23.46
CA PHE A 106 -8.71 -19.67 -24.40
C PHE A 106 -8.72 -21.14 -24.77
N ASP A 107 -9.49 -22.00 -24.09
CA ASP A 107 -9.45 -23.44 -24.32
C ASP A 107 -10.02 -23.83 -25.69
N SER A 108 -10.92 -22.99 -26.22
CA SER A 108 -11.43 -23.10 -27.59
C SER A 108 -10.50 -22.48 -28.65
N CYS A 109 -9.44 -21.76 -28.23
CA CYS A 109 -8.51 -21.07 -29.11
C CYS A 109 -7.25 -21.90 -29.39
N THR A 110 -6.78 -21.86 -30.64
CA THR A 110 -5.52 -22.48 -31.08
C THR A 110 -4.55 -21.41 -31.59
N HIS A 111 -3.33 -21.82 -31.94
CA HIS A 111 -2.31 -20.91 -32.48
C HIS A 111 -2.77 -20.16 -33.74
N ASN A 112 -3.62 -20.77 -34.58
CA ASN A 112 -4.08 -20.20 -35.85
C ASN A 112 -5.59 -19.92 -35.90
N ARG A 113 -6.33 -20.19 -34.83
CA ARG A 113 -7.78 -20.01 -34.78
C ARG A 113 -8.22 -19.44 -33.44
N CYS A 114 -8.93 -18.33 -33.49
CA CYS A 114 -9.66 -17.79 -32.34
C CYS A 114 -11.11 -18.25 -32.42
N ALA A 115 -11.61 -18.91 -31.38
CA ALA A 115 -13.03 -19.28 -31.24
C ALA A 115 -13.76 -18.42 -30.21
N HIS A 116 -13.09 -17.39 -29.67
CA HIS A 116 -13.67 -16.48 -28.71
C HIS A 116 -14.93 -15.81 -29.25
N ARG A 117 -15.99 -15.87 -28.46
CA ARG A 117 -17.24 -15.18 -28.72
C ARG A 117 -17.63 -14.41 -27.46
N PRO A 118 -17.60 -13.08 -27.49
CA PRO A 118 -18.09 -12.28 -26.37
C PRO A 118 -19.55 -12.66 -26.12
N LEU A 119 -19.84 -13.07 -24.89
CA LEU A 119 -21.21 -13.23 -24.43
C LEU A 119 -21.71 -11.86 -23.99
N PRO A 120 -22.90 -11.41 -24.44
CA PRO A 120 -23.48 -10.19 -23.93
C PRO A 120 -23.70 -10.34 -22.42
N SER A 121 -23.10 -9.44 -21.64
CA SER A 121 -23.44 -9.31 -20.23
C SER A 121 -24.82 -8.67 -20.11
N ALA A 122 -25.68 -9.25 -19.28
CA ALA A 122 -27.00 -8.70 -19.00
C ALA A 122 -27.21 -8.67 -17.49
N THR A 123 -27.60 -7.51 -16.99
CA THR A 123 -28.15 -7.37 -15.63
C THR A 123 -29.62 -7.73 -15.68
N LEU A 124 -30.08 -8.54 -14.73
CA LEU A 124 -31.50 -8.87 -14.63
C LEU A 124 -32.33 -7.61 -14.33
N ALA A 125 -33.57 -7.58 -14.80
CA ALA A 125 -34.52 -6.54 -14.41
C ALA A 125 -34.79 -6.59 -12.90
N GLY A 126 -35.23 -5.47 -12.32
CA GLY A 126 -35.48 -5.37 -10.88
C GLY A 126 -34.32 -4.82 -10.05
N VAL A 127 -33.22 -4.38 -10.69
CA VAL A 127 -32.02 -3.93 -9.97
C VAL A 127 -32.26 -2.65 -9.18
N GLU A 128 -33.06 -1.72 -9.71
CA GLU A 128 -33.40 -0.47 -9.03
C GLU A 128 -34.26 -0.76 -7.81
N GLU A 129 -35.32 -1.56 -7.97
CA GLU A 129 -36.21 -1.96 -6.88
C GLU A 129 -35.48 -2.74 -5.78
N PHE A 130 -34.53 -3.61 -6.16
CA PHE A 130 -33.67 -4.31 -5.20
C PHE A 130 -32.79 -3.34 -4.40
N VAL A 131 -32.20 -2.35 -5.07
CA VAL A 131 -31.37 -1.32 -4.42
C VAL A 131 -32.21 -0.46 -3.48
N ASP A 132 -33.36 0.04 -3.94
CA ASP A 132 -34.28 0.86 -3.15
C ASP A 132 -34.70 0.13 -1.87
N ALA A 133 -35.09 -1.15 -1.99
CA ALA A 133 -35.45 -1.97 -0.82
C ALA A 133 -34.31 -2.12 0.20
N ILE A 134 -33.05 -2.23 -0.26
CA ILE A 134 -31.88 -2.30 0.63
C ILE A 134 -31.59 -0.94 1.29
N VAL A 135 -31.74 0.15 0.55
CA VAL A 135 -31.53 1.51 1.05
C VAL A 135 -32.61 1.86 2.09
N ASP A 136 -33.88 1.61 1.77
CA ASP A 136 -35.02 1.89 2.64
C ASP A 136 -34.98 1.07 3.94
N ALA A 137 -34.46 -0.15 3.89
CA ALA A 137 -34.29 -1.01 5.07
C ALA A 137 -33.10 -0.60 5.97
N ARG A 138 -32.26 0.35 5.54
CA ARG A 138 -31.05 0.72 6.29
C ARG A 138 -31.41 1.55 7.52
N PRO A 139 -31.01 1.15 8.74
CA PRO A 139 -31.24 1.96 9.92
C PRO A 139 -30.44 3.27 9.83
N GLU A 140 -30.95 4.30 10.50
CA GLU A 140 -30.20 5.54 10.74
C GLU A 140 -28.79 5.22 11.26
N PRO A 141 -27.75 5.92 10.79
CA PRO A 141 -26.40 5.69 11.28
C PRO A 141 -26.41 5.90 12.79
N SER A 142 -25.92 4.90 13.54
CA SER A 142 -25.67 5.08 14.96
C SER A 142 -24.84 6.35 15.16
N PRO A 143 -25.15 7.19 16.17
CA PRO A 143 -24.33 8.35 16.46
C PRO A 143 -22.88 7.88 16.58
N THR A 144 -21.98 8.59 15.91
CA THR A 144 -20.54 8.30 15.95
C THR A 144 -20.17 8.11 17.42
N PRO A 145 -19.60 6.94 17.80
CA PRO A 145 -19.12 6.76 19.16
C PRO A 145 -18.23 7.95 19.48
N PRO A 146 -18.35 8.56 20.68
CA PRO A 146 -17.43 9.61 21.06
C PRO A 146 -16.02 9.09 20.80
N ALA A 147 -15.19 9.92 20.16
CA ALA A 147 -13.78 9.61 19.99
C ALA A 147 -13.27 9.10 21.34
N PRO A 148 -12.60 7.94 21.40
CA PRO A 148 -12.12 7.41 22.67
C PRO A 148 -11.29 8.51 23.31
N VAL A 149 -11.84 9.14 24.35
CA VAL A 149 -11.10 9.98 25.27
C VAL A 149 -10.25 9.01 26.06
N VAL A 150 -9.10 8.67 25.49
CA VAL A 150 -8.02 8.12 26.27
C VAL A 150 -7.66 9.23 27.25
N ASP A 151 -7.93 9.00 28.53
CA ASP A 151 -7.55 9.93 29.57
C ASP A 151 -6.02 9.89 29.66
N VAL A 152 -5.34 10.72 28.87
CA VAL A 152 -3.87 10.79 28.79
C VAL A 152 -3.27 11.23 30.12
N THR A 153 -4.10 11.67 31.09
CA THR A 153 -3.65 12.00 32.45
C THR A 153 -3.21 10.78 33.26
N ALA A 154 -3.35 9.55 32.72
CA ALA A 154 -2.81 8.32 33.31
C ALA A 154 -1.62 7.73 32.53
N ALA A 155 -1.01 8.48 31.60
CA ALA A 155 0.38 8.20 31.24
C ALA A 155 1.22 8.64 32.43
N GLU A 156 1.61 7.68 33.28
CA GLU A 156 2.63 7.87 34.30
C GLU A 156 3.86 8.46 33.60
N GLU A 157 4.05 9.78 33.71
CA GLU A 157 5.19 10.47 33.13
C GLU A 157 6.43 9.73 33.59
N VAL A 158 7.12 9.08 32.66
CA VAL A 158 8.43 8.50 32.92
C VAL A 158 9.30 9.69 33.31
N ARG A 159 9.43 9.92 34.62
CA ARG A 159 10.28 10.97 35.16
C ARG A 159 11.67 10.72 34.63
N THR A 160 12.20 11.69 33.89
CA THR A 160 13.59 11.64 33.39
C THR A 160 14.32 12.81 33.99
N ILE A 161 15.57 12.58 34.39
CA ILE A 161 16.50 13.64 34.81
C ILE A 161 17.60 13.71 33.75
N SER A 162 17.97 14.91 33.33
CA SER A 162 19.06 15.07 32.35
C SER A 162 20.41 14.68 32.99
N ALA A 163 21.44 14.45 32.17
CA ALA A 163 22.78 14.17 32.70
C ALA A 163 23.31 15.35 33.53
N ASP A 164 23.17 16.57 33.01
CA ASP A 164 23.65 17.80 33.65
C ASP A 164 22.97 18.06 35.01
N ASP A 165 21.66 17.81 35.11
CA ASP A 165 20.92 17.99 36.36
C ASP A 165 21.32 16.94 37.42
N MET A 166 21.58 15.70 37.00
CA MET A 166 22.04 14.65 37.91
C MET A 166 23.47 14.91 38.39
N ASP A 167 24.35 15.40 37.51
CA ASP A 167 25.71 15.81 37.89
C ASP A 167 25.67 16.96 38.91
N MET A 168 24.78 17.95 38.69
CA MET A 168 24.56 19.04 39.65
C MET A 168 23.99 18.52 40.99
N ALA A 169 23.15 17.49 40.98
CA ALA A 169 22.64 16.86 42.21
C ALA A 169 23.74 16.11 42.99
N ILE A 170 24.69 15.49 42.29
CA ILE A 170 25.87 14.87 42.91
C ILE A 170 26.79 15.94 43.51
N ASP A 171 27.12 16.98 42.74
CA ASP A 171 28.01 18.06 43.19
C ASP A 171 27.46 18.84 44.39
N SER A 172 26.14 18.94 44.49
CA SER A 172 25.46 19.55 45.64
C SER A 172 25.27 18.61 46.83
N GLY A 173 25.67 17.34 46.71
CA GLY A 173 25.53 16.31 47.75
C GLY A 173 24.10 15.84 47.97
N LEU A 174 23.20 16.07 47.02
CA LEU A 174 21.81 15.61 47.08
C LEU A 174 21.62 14.20 46.50
N ALA A 175 22.54 13.77 45.63
CA ALA A 175 22.56 12.45 45.01
C ALA A 175 23.88 11.73 45.31
N GLU A 176 23.82 10.42 45.56
CA GLU A 176 25.00 9.61 45.88
C GLU A 176 25.10 8.39 44.94
N PRO A 177 26.24 8.18 44.26
CA PRO A 177 26.50 6.94 43.53
C PRO A 177 26.56 5.76 44.51
N LEU A 178 25.90 4.65 44.19
CA LEU A 178 25.90 3.46 45.04
C LEU A 178 27.30 2.81 45.12
N ASP A 179 28.10 2.98 44.06
CA ASP A 179 29.51 2.61 44.02
C ASP A 179 30.31 3.74 43.34
N PRO A 180 31.07 4.54 44.09
CA PRO A 180 31.88 5.63 43.54
C PRO A 180 33.03 5.16 42.61
N ALA A 181 33.40 3.88 42.65
CA ALA A 181 34.46 3.32 41.81
C ALA A 181 33.93 2.83 40.44
N ASP A 182 32.61 2.71 40.26
CA ASP A 182 31.97 2.29 39.02
C ASP A 182 31.15 3.45 38.40
N PRO A 183 31.59 4.03 37.26
CA PRO A 183 30.87 5.09 36.55
C PRO A 183 29.49 4.68 36.03
N ALA A 184 29.19 3.38 35.93
CA ALA A 184 27.89 2.86 35.52
C ALA A 184 26.99 2.50 36.72
N SER A 185 27.46 2.73 37.94
CA SER A 185 26.71 2.43 39.14
C SER A 185 25.42 3.26 39.21
N PRO A 186 24.30 2.66 39.65
CA PRO A 186 23.07 3.42 39.89
C PRO A 186 23.29 4.54 40.89
N ILE A 187 22.62 5.67 40.67
CA ILE A 187 22.64 6.82 41.58
C ILE A 187 21.40 6.77 42.47
N PHE A 188 21.58 6.97 43.77
CA PHE A 188 20.48 7.13 44.72
C PHE A 188 20.14 8.62 44.86
N PHE A 189 18.92 8.99 44.47
CA PHE A 189 18.43 10.36 44.49
C PHE A 189 16.91 10.36 44.72
N GLU A 190 16.42 11.26 45.60
CA GLU A 190 14.99 11.34 45.98
C GLU A 190 14.38 10.00 46.46
N ASN A 191 15.13 9.23 47.26
CA ASN A 191 14.71 7.92 47.76
C ASN A 191 14.44 6.87 46.66
N GLN A 192 15.04 7.04 45.49
CA GLN A 192 14.88 6.19 44.32
C GLN A 192 16.24 5.91 43.66
N HIS A 193 16.41 4.72 43.09
CA HIS A 193 17.59 4.40 42.28
C HIS A 193 17.36 4.83 40.84
N TRP A 194 18.35 5.48 40.26
CA TRP A 194 18.35 5.97 38.89
C TRP A 194 19.44 5.28 38.08
N THR A 195 19.12 4.93 36.84
CA THR A 195 20.08 4.34 35.89
C THR A 195 20.15 5.17 34.62
N PHE A 196 21.37 5.36 34.10
CA PHE A 196 21.57 6.12 32.88
C PHE A 196 21.13 5.33 31.65
N ASN A 197 20.27 5.92 30.83
CA ASN A 197 19.84 5.35 29.56
C ASN A 197 20.63 6.00 28.40
N ALA A 198 21.59 5.28 27.85
CA ALA A 198 22.45 5.79 26.77
C ALA A 198 21.69 6.19 25.49
N ARG A 199 20.53 5.58 25.21
CA ARG A 199 19.70 5.92 24.03
C ARG A 199 18.99 7.25 24.22
N MET A 200 18.52 7.53 25.43
CA MET A 200 17.80 8.76 25.77
C MET A 200 18.72 9.88 26.24
N LYS A 201 19.97 9.55 26.60
CA LYS A 201 20.92 10.43 27.27
C LYS A 201 20.34 11.06 28.55
N SER A 202 19.51 10.30 29.27
CA SER A 202 18.85 10.72 30.50
C SER A 202 18.83 9.60 31.54
N TRP A 203 18.71 10.00 32.80
CA TRP A 203 18.52 9.11 33.93
C TRP A 203 17.03 8.76 34.05
N THR A 204 16.74 7.46 34.20
CA THR A 204 15.38 6.94 34.42
C THR A 204 15.29 6.21 35.75
N PRO A 205 14.17 6.31 36.49
CA PRO A 205 14.01 5.61 37.74
C PRO A 205 13.95 4.10 37.49
N ARG A 206 14.68 3.36 38.32
CA ARG A 206 14.66 1.89 38.34
C ARG A 206 13.61 1.43 39.36
N TRP A 207 12.41 1.11 38.88
CA TRP A 207 11.38 0.48 39.72
C TRP A 207 11.90 -0.88 40.22
N ASN A 208 11.74 -1.12 41.52
CA ASN A 208 12.23 -2.33 42.20
C ASN A 208 11.30 -3.52 41.96
#